data_AF-A0A7W0UHJ5-F1
#
_entry.id   AF-A0A7W0UHJ5-F1
#
_cell.length_a   1.000
_cell.length_b   1.000
_cell.length_c   1.000
_cell.angle_alpha   90.00
_cell.angle_beta   90.00
_cell.angle_gamma   90.00
#
_symmetry.space_group_name_H-M   'P 1'
#
loop_
_entity.id
_entity.type
_entity.pdbx_description
1 polymer ?
#
loop_
_entity_poly.entity_id
_entity_poly.type
_entity_poly.pdbx_seq_one_letter_code
_entity_poly.pdbx_strand_id
1 'polypeptide(L)'
;MRNAGIMRFVFLGAAGFGVGGAIVGAVASLWPPEPVGLTLLVLGGVIGGASLGLALKAIRKTIALALLGALGFTFGIIVAFIVGFLGFVPQSELGSLGAMGAIAGAIGGASLGLALWDWKRIMPLTLAGAVGLGAGAIVVIFSRRVILGGSFLLDDNPAETIILFAVVGVIAGASLGATLGYLEWAGQQPRGQMLLRIAALASVPLIGVLLFAGFVLPYRSICGEEQRTALSEFPQYGGIEKEPGPSSLGEGCALFYNTSAPPEKVAAYFAEQLEEHGWEVEHQLKAKGDGSEQFGGTLVTAYRDGLRYDAGYESLEFYDPPRPGTHVAVHVFEDRRKKKLSCGSEEKAALAEFPHYGGKELGNRPLPGKTKGACVISYPAKGASREQVSAYYEEKLAEHGWKVEQSTDETRASRDGLRYVVHYWRNPDDTEVEVQVFEAE
;
A
#
# COMPACT_ATOMS: atom_id res chain seq x y z
N MET A 1 9.03 10.09 -42.24
CA MET A 1 7.69 9.46 -42.15
C MET A 1 7.66 8.06 -41.49
N ARG A 2 8.79 7.37 -41.26
CA ARG A 2 8.83 6.00 -40.67
C ARG A 2 8.36 5.89 -39.21
N ASN A 3 8.62 6.89 -38.37
CA ASN A 3 8.28 6.83 -36.94
C ASN A 3 6.79 7.01 -36.65
N ALA A 4 6.04 7.60 -37.58
CA ALA A 4 4.60 7.84 -37.42
C ALA A 4 3.79 6.53 -37.34
N GLY A 5 4.31 5.44 -37.93
CA GLY A 5 3.68 4.12 -37.89
C GLY A 5 3.69 3.51 -36.48
N ILE A 6 4.87 3.36 -35.87
CA ILE A 6 5.03 2.71 -34.57
C ILE A 6 4.33 3.52 -33.46
N MET A 7 4.53 4.84 -33.45
CA MET A 7 3.92 5.71 -32.42
C MET A 7 2.39 5.59 -32.40
N ARG A 8 1.74 5.39 -33.56
CA ARG A 8 0.29 5.15 -33.61
C ARG A 8 -0.12 3.91 -32.81
N PHE A 9 0.63 2.80 -32.91
CA PHE A 9 0.32 1.61 -32.14
C PHE A 9 0.55 1.81 -30.64
N VAL A 10 1.63 2.51 -30.28
CA VAL A 10 1.93 2.86 -28.88
C VAL A 10 0.79 3.68 -28.28
N PHE A 11 0.38 4.76 -28.94
CA PHE A 11 -0.68 5.63 -28.44
C PHE A 11 -2.04 4.93 -28.38
N LEU A 12 -2.42 4.19 -29.44
CA LEU A 12 -3.69 3.48 -29.45
C LEU A 12 -3.72 2.36 -28.40
N GLY A 13 -2.63 1.61 -28.27
CA GLY A 13 -2.50 0.57 -27.23
C GLY A 13 -2.58 1.18 -25.84
N ALA A 14 -1.80 2.23 -25.56
CA ALA A 14 -1.82 2.93 -24.28
C ALA A 14 -3.22 3.47 -23.93
N ALA A 15 -3.88 4.15 -24.88
CA ALA A 15 -5.22 4.69 -24.67
C ALA A 15 -6.26 3.59 -24.46
N GLY A 16 -6.25 2.55 -25.30
CA GLY A 16 -7.23 1.47 -25.22
C GLY A 16 -7.12 0.67 -23.92
N PHE A 17 -5.92 0.23 -23.57
CA PHE A 17 -5.71 -0.49 -22.31
C PHE A 17 -5.82 0.44 -21.08
N GLY A 18 -5.43 1.71 -21.19
CA GLY A 18 -5.60 2.69 -20.11
C GLY A 18 -7.07 2.96 -19.79
N VAL A 19 -7.90 3.20 -20.81
CA VAL A 19 -9.36 3.35 -20.64
C VAL A 19 -9.98 2.05 -20.15
N GLY A 20 -9.58 0.91 -20.71
CA GLY A 20 -10.01 -0.40 -20.25
C GLY A 20 -9.69 -0.66 -18.78
N GLY A 21 -8.47 -0.31 -18.35
CA GLY A 21 -8.04 -0.38 -16.95
C GLY A 21 -8.82 0.57 -16.05
N ALA A 22 -9.05 1.80 -16.46
CA ALA A 22 -9.87 2.76 -15.70
C ALA A 22 -11.29 2.25 -15.47
N ILE A 23 -11.92 1.65 -16.49
CA ILE A 23 -13.26 1.04 -16.37
C ILE A 23 -13.22 -0.14 -15.39
N VAL A 24 -12.21 -1.01 -15.50
CA VAL A 24 -12.02 -2.12 -14.54
C VAL A 24 -11.92 -1.58 -13.11
N GLY A 25 -11.06 -0.58 -12.88
CA GLY A 25 -10.89 0.02 -11.55
C GLY A 25 -12.17 0.68 -11.03
N ALA A 26 -12.93 1.35 -11.90
CA ALA A 26 -14.18 2.01 -11.52
C ALA A 26 -15.22 1.00 -11.04
N VAL A 27 -15.42 -0.09 -11.79
CA VAL A 27 -16.42 -1.08 -11.39
C VAL A 27 -15.93 -1.94 -10.24
N ALA A 28 -14.64 -2.28 -10.18
CA ALA A 28 -14.05 -2.96 -9.03
C ALA A 28 -14.22 -2.18 -7.72
N SER A 29 -14.31 -0.84 -7.80
CA SER A 29 -14.56 0.00 -6.63
C SER A 29 -16.04 0.13 -6.27
N LEU A 30 -16.95 -0.10 -7.23
CA LEU A 30 -18.39 0.03 -7.00
C LEU A 30 -19.03 -1.27 -6.49
N TRP A 31 -18.44 -2.43 -6.82
CA TRP A 31 -19.05 -3.73 -6.55
C TRP A 31 -18.16 -4.57 -5.63
N PRO A 32 -18.73 -5.23 -4.60
CA PRO A 32 -17.98 -6.09 -3.70
C PRO A 32 -17.30 -7.25 -4.47
N PRO A 33 -16.22 -7.82 -3.93
CA PRO A 33 -15.25 -8.66 -4.65
C PRO A 33 -15.72 -10.01 -5.22
N GLU A 34 -17.01 -10.32 -5.25
CA GLU A 34 -17.53 -11.58 -5.80
C GLU A 34 -18.34 -11.39 -7.09
N PRO A 35 -18.51 -12.43 -7.91
CA PRO A 35 -17.61 -12.89 -8.99
C PRO A 35 -17.40 -11.87 -10.13
N VAL A 36 -17.72 -10.60 -9.90
CA VAL A 36 -17.83 -9.55 -10.93
C VAL A 36 -16.47 -9.11 -11.45
N GLY A 37 -15.40 -9.35 -10.66
CA GLY A 37 -14.03 -9.11 -11.09
C GLY A 37 -13.69 -9.81 -12.41
N LEU A 38 -14.22 -11.01 -12.64
CA LEU A 38 -13.94 -11.80 -13.84
C LEU A 38 -14.54 -11.15 -15.11
N THR A 39 -15.78 -10.67 -15.02
CA THR A 39 -16.50 -10.03 -16.15
C THR A 39 -15.89 -8.67 -16.52
N LEU A 40 -15.31 -7.96 -15.55
CA LEU A 40 -14.73 -6.64 -15.79
C LEU A 40 -13.40 -6.70 -16.52
N LEU A 41 -12.60 -7.72 -16.22
CA LEU A 41 -11.30 -7.93 -16.86
C LEU A 41 -11.43 -8.27 -18.35
N VAL A 42 -12.56 -8.86 -18.74
CA VAL A 42 -12.96 -9.06 -20.15
C VAL A 42 -12.99 -7.71 -20.88
N LEU A 43 -13.57 -6.66 -20.28
CA LEU A 43 -13.71 -5.35 -20.91
C LEU A 43 -12.36 -4.69 -21.18
N GLY A 44 -11.42 -4.79 -20.24
CA GLY A 44 -10.05 -4.30 -20.44
C GLY A 44 -9.36 -4.95 -21.64
N GLY A 45 -9.46 -6.28 -21.74
CA GLY A 45 -8.92 -7.05 -22.87
C GLY A 45 -9.60 -6.73 -24.21
N VAL A 46 -10.93 -6.56 -24.22
CA VAL A 46 -11.70 -6.19 -25.42
C VAL A 46 -11.28 -4.81 -25.93
N ILE A 47 -11.30 -3.79 -25.08
CA ILE A 47 -11.02 -2.40 -25.47
C ILE A 47 -9.55 -2.28 -25.90
N GLY A 48 -8.63 -2.88 -25.14
CA GLY A 48 -7.22 -2.95 -25.49
C GLY A 48 -6.96 -3.65 -26.82
N GLY A 49 -7.51 -4.85 -27.02
CA GLY A 49 -7.39 -5.60 -28.27
C GLY A 49 -8.00 -4.87 -29.48
N ALA A 50 -9.18 -4.27 -29.30
CA ALA A 50 -9.83 -3.47 -30.35
C ALA A 50 -8.99 -2.25 -30.74
N SER A 51 -8.42 -1.53 -29.77
CA SER A 51 -7.58 -0.36 -30.04
C SER A 51 -6.34 -0.71 -30.89
N LEU A 52 -5.67 -1.83 -30.58
CA LEU A 52 -4.54 -2.34 -31.35
C LEU A 52 -4.97 -2.80 -32.75
N GLY A 53 -6.14 -3.41 -32.88
CA GLY A 53 -6.70 -3.80 -34.17
C GLY A 53 -7.05 -2.61 -35.07
N LEU A 54 -7.60 -1.54 -34.50
CA LEU A 54 -7.83 -0.26 -35.21
C LEU A 54 -6.51 0.34 -35.72
N ALA A 55 -5.40 0.11 -35.04
CA ALA A 55 -4.09 0.52 -35.54
C ALA A 55 -3.69 -0.24 -36.82
N LEU A 56 -4.08 -1.51 -36.96
CA LEU A 56 -3.86 -2.33 -38.16
C LEU A 56 -4.79 -1.99 -39.34
N LYS A 57 -5.80 -1.12 -39.14
CA LYS A 57 -6.77 -0.70 -40.18
C LYS A 57 -7.52 -1.86 -40.87
N ALA A 58 -7.71 -2.98 -40.18
CA ALA A 58 -8.39 -4.15 -40.74
C ALA A 58 -9.46 -4.66 -39.77
N ILE A 59 -10.75 -4.44 -40.10
CA ILE A 59 -11.87 -4.72 -39.20
C ILE A 59 -11.92 -6.17 -38.70
N ARG A 60 -11.60 -7.14 -39.57
CA ARG A 60 -11.52 -8.56 -39.19
C ARG A 60 -10.45 -8.82 -38.14
N LYS A 61 -9.27 -8.19 -38.28
CA LYS A 61 -8.20 -8.27 -37.29
C LYS A 61 -8.58 -7.56 -35.99
N THR A 62 -9.32 -6.46 -36.07
CA THR A 62 -9.86 -5.76 -34.90
C THR A 62 -10.79 -6.64 -34.10
N ILE A 63 -11.75 -7.29 -34.74
CA ILE A 63 -12.68 -8.21 -34.07
C ILE A 63 -11.91 -9.39 -33.46
N ALA A 64 -10.98 -9.99 -34.21
CA ALA A 64 -10.18 -11.11 -33.72
C ALA A 64 -9.32 -10.73 -32.50
N LEU A 65 -8.61 -9.59 -32.56
CA LEU A 65 -7.79 -9.10 -31.45
C LEU A 65 -8.63 -8.72 -30.23
N ALA A 66 -9.82 -8.14 -30.42
CA ALA A 66 -10.72 -7.84 -29.33
C ALA A 66 -11.20 -9.11 -28.61
N LEU A 67 -11.66 -10.12 -29.37
CA LEU A 67 -12.16 -11.39 -28.80
C LEU A 67 -11.06 -12.20 -28.12
N LEU A 68 -9.91 -12.36 -28.79
CA LEU A 68 -8.79 -13.12 -28.23
C LEU A 68 -8.06 -12.36 -27.12
N GLY A 69 -8.05 -11.03 -27.17
CA GLY A 69 -7.62 -10.20 -26.04
C GLY A 69 -8.50 -10.46 -24.83
N ALA A 70 -9.82 -10.41 -24.99
CA ALA A 70 -10.78 -10.70 -23.92
C ALA A 70 -10.54 -12.07 -23.28
N LEU A 71 -10.50 -13.13 -24.10
CA LEU A 71 -10.29 -14.50 -23.62
C LEU A 71 -8.91 -14.68 -22.98
N GLY A 72 -7.87 -14.14 -23.60
CA GLY A 72 -6.49 -14.29 -23.14
C GLY A 72 -6.24 -13.64 -21.78
N PHE A 73 -6.66 -12.38 -21.61
CA PHE A 73 -6.50 -11.71 -20.31
C PHE A 73 -7.37 -12.34 -19.23
N THR A 74 -8.58 -12.78 -19.57
CA THR A 74 -9.47 -13.49 -18.64
C THR A 74 -8.82 -14.78 -18.12
N PHE A 75 -8.37 -15.64 -19.05
CA PHE A 75 -7.70 -16.89 -18.69
C PHE A 75 -6.38 -16.62 -17.96
N GLY A 76 -5.64 -15.61 -18.42
CA GLY A 76 -4.36 -15.24 -17.83
C GLY A 76 -4.46 -14.84 -16.37
N ILE A 77 -5.49 -14.08 -16.03
CA ILE A 77 -5.73 -13.65 -14.65
C ILE A 77 -6.22 -14.83 -13.79
N ILE A 78 -7.14 -15.66 -14.29
CA ILE A 78 -7.54 -16.89 -13.57
C ILE A 78 -6.32 -17.74 -13.23
N VAL A 79 -5.44 -17.99 -14.20
CA VAL A 79 -4.21 -18.76 -13.98
C VAL A 79 -3.29 -18.05 -12.99
N ALA A 80 -3.11 -16.74 -13.10
CA ALA A 80 -2.31 -15.95 -12.16
C ALA A 80 -2.83 -16.08 -10.72
N PHE A 81 -4.16 -16.02 -10.52
CA PHE A 81 -4.80 -16.21 -9.22
C PHE A 81 -4.60 -17.63 -8.69
N ILE A 82 -4.79 -18.66 -9.51
CA ILE A 82 -4.57 -20.06 -9.11
C ILE A 82 -3.11 -20.28 -8.70
N VAL A 83 -2.16 -19.79 -9.50
CA VAL A 83 -0.72 -19.92 -9.21
C VAL A 83 -0.33 -19.17 -7.93
N GLY A 84 -0.87 -17.97 -7.73
CA GLY A 84 -0.69 -17.20 -6.50
C GLY A 84 -1.27 -17.90 -5.27
N PHE A 85 -2.49 -18.44 -5.39
CA PHE A 85 -3.18 -19.16 -4.31
C PHE A 85 -2.46 -20.45 -3.90
N LEU A 86 -1.86 -21.17 -4.86
CA LEU A 86 -1.07 -22.37 -4.60
C LEU A 86 0.30 -22.08 -3.94
N GLY A 87 0.61 -20.82 -3.61
CA GLY A 87 1.82 -20.44 -2.88
C GLY A 87 3.11 -20.48 -3.71
N PHE A 88 3.02 -20.60 -5.04
CA PHE A 88 4.19 -20.57 -5.92
C PHE A 88 4.79 -19.18 -6.10
N VAL A 89 4.12 -18.15 -5.59
CA VAL A 89 4.52 -16.75 -5.73
C VAL A 89 4.97 -16.25 -4.35
N PRO A 90 6.09 -15.51 -4.26
CA PRO A 90 6.59 -15.00 -2.98
C PRO A 90 5.50 -14.21 -2.24
N GLN A 91 5.40 -14.43 -0.92
CA GLN A 91 4.41 -13.81 -0.04
C GLN A 91 4.52 -12.28 0.07
N SER A 92 5.56 -11.70 -0.52
CA SER A 92 5.67 -10.26 -0.73
C SER A 92 4.50 -9.74 -1.56
N GLU A 93 3.73 -8.77 -1.05
CA GLU A 93 2.64 -8.14 -1.82
C GLU A 93 3.11 -7.56 -3.16
N LEU A 94 4.27 -6.89 -3.16
CA LEU A 94 4.88 -6.35 -4.38
C LEU A 94 5.16 -7.46 -5.39
N GLY A 95 5.66 -8.59 -4.89
CA GLY A 95 6.05 -9.69 -5.76
C GLY A 95 4.88 -10.53 -6.23
N SER A 96 3.83 -10.66 -5.43
CA SER A 96 2.63 -11.40 -5.79
C SER A 96 1.91 -10.73 -6.95
N LEU A 97 1.62 -9.43 -6.85
CA LEU A 97 0.98 -8.70 -7.94
C LEU A 97 1.87 -8.57 -9.17
N GLY A 98 3.17 -8.32 -8.99
CA GLY A 98 4.11 -8.24 -10.11
C GLY A 98 4.15 -9.54 -10.92
N ALA A 99 4.23 -10.68 -10.23
CA ALA A 99 4.20 -11.99 -10.86
C ALA A 99 2.83 -12.32 -11.48
N MET A 100 1.74 -12.03 -10.77
CA MET A 100 0.38 -12.20 -11.32
C MET A 100 0.18 -11.37 -12.59
N GLY A 101 0.64 -10.12 -12.57
CA GLY A 101 0.61 -9.23 -13.71
C GLY A 101 1.45 -9.77 -14.88
N ALA A 102 2.63 -10.31 -14.60
CA ALA A 102 3.47 -10.93 -15.62
C ALA A 102 2.83 -12.18 -16.25
N ILE A 103 2.21 -13.05 -15.44
CA ILE A 103 1.51 -14.25 -15.93
C ILE A 103 0.32 -13.85 -16.80
N ALA A 104 -0.52 -12.95 -16.30
CA ALA A 104 -1.69 -12.44 -17.03
C ALA A 104 -1.28 -11.76 -18.35
N GLY A 105 -0.24 -10.92 -18.29
CA GLY A 105 0.33 -10.25 -19.45
C GLY A 105 0.91 -11.22 -20.48
N ALA A 106 1.60 -12.27 -20.04
CA ALA A 106 2.15 -13.30 -20.92
C ALA A 106 1.05 -14.01 -21.70
N ILE A 107 0.00 -14.46 -21.00
CA ILE A 107 -1.12 -15.19 -21.59
C ILE A 107 -1.92 -14.26 -22.52
N GLY A 108 -2.24 -13.03 -22.07
CA GLY A 108 -2.91 -12.03 -22.90
C GLY A 108 -2.12 -11.69 -24.17
N GLY A 109 -0.80 -11.49 -24.04
CA GLY A 109 0.10 -11.26 -25.18
C GLY A 109 0.15 -12.44 -26.15
N ALA A 110 0.20 -13.68 -25.63
CA ALA A 110 0.16 -14.89 -26.44
C ALA A 110 -1.15 -14.99 -27.24
N SER A 111 -2.29 -14.73 -26.61
CA SER A 111 -3.60 -14.75 -27.24
C SER A 111 -3.74 -13.69 -28.34
N LEU A 112 -3.20 -12.48 -28.12
CA LEU A 112 -3.14 -11.46 -29.16
C LEU A 112 -2.24 -11.87 -30.34
N GLY A 113 -1.13 -12.56 -30.08
CA GLY A 113 -0.29 -13.13 -31.13
C GLY A 113 -1.00 -14.22 -31.95
N LEU A 114 -1.76 -15.09 -31.27
CA LEU A 114 -2.60 -16.10 -31.92
C LEU A 114 -3.66 -15.47 -32.84
N ALA A 115 -4.20 -14.30 -32.47
CA ALA A 115 -5.16 -13.57 -33.30
C ALA A 115 -4.61 -13.16 -34.67
N LEU A 116 -3.29 -13.08 -34.80
CA LEU A 116 -2.60 -12.74 -36.05
C LEU A 116 -2.18 -13.98 -36.86
N TRP A 117 -2.41 -15.18 -36.33
CA TRP A 117 -2.10 -16.47 -36.96
C TRP A 117 -0.64 -16.61 -37.41
N ASP A 118 0.29 -15.97 -36.68
CA ASP A 118 1.72 -15.98 -37.00
C ASP A 118 2.52 -16.31 -35.75
N TRP A 119 3.11 -17.51 -35.71
CA TRP A 119 3.87 -17.98 -34.56
C TRP A 119 5.03 -17.03 -34.20
N LYS A 120 5.60 -16.35 -35.19
CA LYS A 120 6.70 -15.40 -34.99
C LYS A 120 6.27 -14.17 -34.21
N ARG A 121 4.96 -13.87 -34.16
CA ARG A 121 4.38 -12.73 -33.42
C ARG A 121 3.99 -13.12 -31.99
N ILE A 122 3.73 -14.40 -31.72
CA ILE A 122 3.30 -14.88 -30.40
C ILE A 122 4.36 -14.58 -29.36
N MET A 123 5.58 -15.12 -29.53
CA MET A 123 6.67 -14.97 -28.56
C MET A 123 6.99 -13.51 -28.16
N PRO A 124 7.18 -12.56 -29.10
CA PRO A 124 7.45 -11.17 -28.72
C PRO A 124 6.26 -10.49 -28.05
N LEU A 125 5.01 -10.78 -28.45
CA LEU A 125 3.83 -10.21 -27.79
C LEU A 125 3.62 -10.80 -26.40
N THR A 126 3.85 -12.09 -26.20
CA THR A 126 3.88 -12.74 -24.88
C THR A 126 4.88 -12.05 -23.97
N LEU A 127 6.11 -11.84 -24.43
CA LEU A 127 7.14 -11.19 -23.63
C LEU A 127 6.78 -9.73 -23.32
N ALA A 128 6.34 -8.97 -24.32
CA ALA A 128 5.94 -7.57 -24.15
C ALA A 128 4.76 -7.42 -23.19
N GLY A 129 3.79 -8.33 -23.25
CA GLY A 129 2.65 -8.37 -22.35
C GLY A 129 3.09 -8.68 -20.92
N ALA A 130 3.91 -9.72 -20.72
CA ALA A 130 4.43 -10.09 -19.40
C ALA A 130 5.18 -8.94 -18.73
N VAL A 131 6.06 -8.29 -19.49
CA VAL A 131 6.88 -7.18 -18.98
C VAL A 131 6.04 -5.95 -18.74
N GLY A 132 5.21 -5.57 -19.71
CA GLY A 132 4.42 -4.35 -19.62
C GLY A 132 3.44 -4.39 -18.45
N LEU A 133 2.77 -5.52 -18.25
CA LEU A 133 1.76 -5.66 -17.20
C LEU A 133 2.41 -5.93 -15.83
N GLY A 134 3.48 -6.73 -15.78
CA GLY A 134 4.26 -6.94 -14.55
C GLY A 134 4.94 -5.64 -14.06
N ALA A 135 5.63 -4.92 -14.94
CA ALA A 135 6.24 -3.63 -14.60
C ALA A 135 5.18 -2.59 -14.23
N GLY A 136 4.06 -2.55 -14.95
CA GLY A 136 2.94 -1.67 -14.62
C GLY A 136 2.42 -1.91 -13.21
N ALA A 137 2.19 -3.17 -12.83
CA ALA A 137 1.74 -3.53 -11.48
C ALA A 137 2.76 -3.10 -10.40
N ILE A 138 4.06 -3.33 -10.63
CA ILE A 138 5.11 -2.93 -9.69
C ILE A 138 5.16 -1.40 -9.52
N VAL A 139 5.13 -0.64 -10.62
CA VAL A 139 5.16 0.83 -10.61
C VAL A 139 3.99 1.38 -9.81
N VAL A 140 2.81 0.80 -9.98
CA VAL A 140 1.58 1.19 -9.30
C VAL A 140 1.68 0.95 -7.79
N ILE A 141 2.14 -0.22 -7.36
CA ILE A 141 2.34 -0.52 -5.93
C ILE A 141 3.42 0.37 -5.33
N PHE A 142 4.54 0.55 -6.02
CA PHE A 142 5.61 1.41 -5.56
C PHE A 142 5.13 2.85 -5.41
N SER A 143 4.39 3.37 -6.39
CA SER A 143 3.83 4.72 -6.35
C SER A 143 2.86 4.87 -5.19
N ARG A 144 1.98 3.89 -4.97
CA ARG A 144 1.05 3.88 -3.84
C ARG A 144 1.79 3.92 -2.49
N ARG A 145 2.79 3.04 -2.33
CA ARG A 145 3.56 2.94 -1.07
C ARG A 145 4.40 4.18 -0.80
N VAL A 146 5.06 4.73 -1.82
CA VAL A 146 6.02 5.84 -1.65
C VAL A 146 5.35 7.20 -1.64
N ILE A 147 4.36 7.42 -2.50
CA ILE A 147 3.74 8.74 -2.68
C ILE A 147 2.57 8.92 -1.73
N LEU A 148 1.73 7.89 -1.56
CA LEU A 148 0.48 8.01 -0.81
C LEU A 148 0.59 7.53 0.63
N GLY A 149 1.65 6.79 1.00
CA GLY A 149 1.85 6.27 2.34
C GLY A 149 0.76 5.30 2.82
N GLY A 150 -0.13 4.86 1.91
CA GLY A 150 -1.28 4.02 2.22
C GLY A 150 -0.93 2.53 2.29
N SER A 151 -1.62 1.82 3.19
CA SER A 151 -1.65 0.35 3.26
C SER A 151 -2.35 -0.27 2.05
N PHE A 152 -1.96 -1.49 1.66
CA PHE A 152 -2.38 -2.13 0.40
C PHE A 152 -3.86 -2.51 0.33
N LEU A 153 -4.56 -2.64 1.46
CA LEU A 153 -6.01 -2.86 1.42
C LEU A 153 -6.63 -1.78 0.54
N LEU A 154 -7.45 -2.18 -0.44
CA LEU A 154 -8.19 -1.28 -1.30
C LEU A 154 -8.92 -0.31 -0.37
N ASP A 155 -8.34 0.87 -0.17
CA ASP A 155 -8.98 1.91 0.60
C ASP A 155 -10.30 2.22 -0.11
N ASP A 156 -11.30 2.66 0.65
CA ASP A 156 -12.62 3.04 0.12
C ASP A 156 -12.57 4.23 -0.86
N ASN A 157 -11.40 4.62 -1.36
CA ASN A 157 -11.21 5.63 -2.38
C ASN A 157 -11.27 5.03 -3.80
N PRO A 158 -12.43 5.05 -4.48
CA PRO A 158 -12.57 4.52 -5.84
C PRO A 158 -11.66 5.23 -6.84
N ALA A 159 -11.34 6.50 -6.62
CA ALA A 159 -10.51 7.28 -7.53
C ALA A 159 -9.09 6.74 -7.61
N GLU A 160 -8.53 6.31 -6.48
CA GLU A 160 -7.19 5.73 -6.43
C GLU A 160 -7.15 4.43 -7.23
N THR A 161 -8.05 3.50 -6.96
CA THR A 161 -8.16 2.23 -7.69
C THR A 161 -8.31 2.44 -9.20
N ILE A 162 -9.16 3.39 -9.63
CA ILE A 162 -9.30 3.78 -11.05
C ILE A 162 -7.96 4.22 -11.65
N ILE A 163 -7.24 5.12 -10.98
CA ILE A 163 -5.96 5.65 -11.47
C ILE A 163 -4.92 4.52 -11.55
N LEU A 164 -4.83 3.68 -10.51
CA LEU A 164 -3.89 2.57 -10.45
C LEU A 164 -4.08 1.62 -11.64
N PHE A 165 -5.30 1.13 -11.90
CA PHE A 165 -5.56 0.24 -13.03
C PHE A 165 -5.38 0.94 -14.38
N ALA A 166 -5.69 2.23 -14.49
CA ALA A 166 -5.44 3.00 -15.70
C ALA A 166 -3.94 3.07 -16.03
N VAL A 167 -3.09 3.30 -15.03
CA VAL A 167 -1.62 3.35 -15.20
C VAL A 167 -1.06 1.99 -15.63
N VAL A 168 -1.49 0.88 -15.00
CA VAL A 168 -1.10 -0.48 -15.44
C VAL A 168 -1.49 -0.69 -16.90
N GLY A 169 -2.74 -0.34 -17.24
CA GLY A 169 -3.27 -0.44 -18.60
C GLY A 169 -2.45 0.36 -19.61
N VAL A 170 -2.12 1.62 -19.31
CA VAL A 170 -1.31 2.48 -20.19
C VAL A 170 0.06 1.85 -20.46
N ILE A 171 0.76 1.39 -19.42
CA ILE A 171 2.10 0.79 -19.55
C ILE A 171 2.05 -0.50 -20.36
N ALA A 172 1.11 -1.40 -20.03
CA ALA A 172 0.94 -2.67 -20.74
C ALA A 172 0.54 -2.45 -22.21
N GLY A 173 -0.41 -1.55 -22.46
CA GLY A 173 -0.89 -1.20 -23.79
C GLY A 173 0.18 -0.54 -24.65
N ALA A 174 0.99 0.36 -24.10
CA ALA A 174 2.12 0.97 -24.79
C ALA A 174 3.16 -0.09 -25.19
N SER A 175 3.48 -1.03 -24.29
CA SER A 175 4.43 -2.12 -24.53
C SER A 175 3.96 -3.05 -25.67
N LEU A 176 2.71 -3.51 -25.60
CA LEU A 176 2.10 -4.35 -26.63
C LEU A 176 1.97 -3.62 -27.96
N GLY A 177 1.58 -2.34 -27.93
CA GLY A 177 1.49 -1.47 -29.10
C GLY A 177 2.84 -1.27 -29.78
N ALA A 178 3.88 -0.93 -29.02
CA ALA A 178 5.25 -0.79 -29.55
C ALA A 178 5.69 -2.07 -30.27
N THR A 179 5.47 -3.22 -29.63
CA THR A 179 5.85 -4.53 -30.15
C THR A 179 5.09 -4.87 -31.43
N LEU A 180 3.77 -4.66 -31.46
CA LEU A 180 2.96 -4.89 -32.64
C LEU A 180 3.34 -3.96 -33.80
N GLY A 181 3.55 -2.68 -33.52
CA GLY A 181 3.99 -1.70 -34.51
C GLY A 181 5.36 -2.05 -35.10
N TYR A 182 6.28 -2.55 -34.26
CA TYR A 182 7.58 -3.02 -34.70
C TYR A 182 7.48 -4.31 -35.54
N LEU A 183 6.64 -5.27 -35.15
CA LEU A 183 6.40 -6.51 -35.90
C LEU A 183 5.81 -6.23 -37.29
N GLU A 184 4.84 -5.32 -37.38
CA GLU A 184 4.22 -4.95 -38.65
C GLU A 184 5.23 -4.26 -39.57
N TRP A 185 6.10 -3.40 -39.01
CA TRP A 185 7.20 -2.80 -39.76
C TRP A 185 8.24 -3.85 -40.20
N ALA A 186 8.67 -4.73 -39.30
CA ALA A 186 9.67 -5.76 -39.58
C ALA A 186 9.16 -6.80 -40.60
N GLY A 187 7.86 -7.08 -40.65
CA GLY A 187 7.26 -7.93 -41.67
C GLY A 187 7.46 -7.42 -43.10
N GLN A 188 7.71 -6.12 -43.27
CA GLN A 188 7.98 -5.51 -44.57
C GLN A 188 9.48 -5.54 -44.96
N GLN A 189 10.40 -5.88 -44.04
CA GLN A 189 11.84 -5.87 -44.32
C GLN A 189 12.58 -7.13 -43.80
N PRO A 190 13.35 -7.84 -44.65
CA PRO A 190 14.08 -9.04 -44.24
C PRO A 190 15.13 -8.77 -43.14
N ARG A 191 15.73 -7.57 -43.10
CA ARG A 191 16.66 -7.17 -42.02
C ARG A 191 15.97 -6.93 -40.67
N GLY A 192 14.68 -6.61 -40.67
CA GLY A 192 13.92 -6.36 -39.45
C GLY A 192 13.77 -7.61 -38.56
N GLN A 193 13.71 -8.80 -39.17
CA GLN A 193 13.58 -10.06 -38.43
C GLN A 193 14.81 -10.39 -37.58
N MET A 194 16.03 -10.03 -38.03
CA MET A 194 17.25 -10.29 -37.27
C MET A 194 17.34 -9.39 -36.03
N LEU A 195 17.05 -8.09 -36.19
CA LEU A 195 17.01 -7.14 -35.08
C LEU A 195 15.94 -7.52 -34.04
N LEU A 196 14.80 -8.05 -34.49
CA LEU A 196 13.72 -8.49 -33.60
C LEU A 196 14.15 -9.66 -32.69
N ARG A 197 14.91 -10.61 -33.23
CA ARG A 197 15.48 -11.72 -32.46
C ARG A 197 16.49 -11.23 -31.43
N ILE A 198 17.35 -10.28 -31.82
CA ILE A 198 18.36 -9.70 -30.92
C ILE A 198 17.68 -8.92 -29.80
N ALA A 199 16.68 -8.08 -30.12
CA ALA A 199 15.93 -7.32 -29.13
C ALA A 199 15.18 -8.24 -28.16
N ALA A 200 14.54 -9.30 -28.65
CA ALA A 200 13.90 -10.29 -27.80
C ALA A 200 14.90 -10.98 -26.86
N LEU A 201 16.05 -11.44 -27.38
CA LEU A 201 17.09 -12.09 -26.58
C LEU A 201 17.72 -11.13 -25.55
N ALA A 202 17.94 -9.86 -25.90
CA ALA A 202 18.50 -8.86 -25.01
C ALA A 202 17.49 -8.38 -23.95
N SER A 203 16.20 -8.43 -24.24
CA SER A 203 15.17 -8.02 -23.28
C SER A 203 15.04 -9.00 -22.11
N VAL A 204 15.21 -10.30 -22.32
CA VAL A 204 15.12 -11.32 -21.24
C VAL A 204 16.04 -11.03 -20.04
N PRO A 205 17.36 -10.82 -20.20
CA PRO A 205 18.23 -10.48 -19.07
C PRO A 205 17.91 -9.10 -18.49
N LEU A 206 17.51 -8.12 -19.30
CA LEU A 206 17.12 -6.80 -18.81
C LEU A 206 15.87 -6.87 -17.92
N ILE A 207 14.87 -7.65 -18.31
CA ILE A 207 13.67 -7.93 -17.51
C ILE A 207 14.06 -8.68 -16.24
N GLY A 208 14.94 -9.68 -16.35
CA GLY A 208 15.48 -10.38 -15.19
C GLY A 208 16.17 -9.44 -14.21
N VAL A 209 16.96 -8.48 -14.70
CA VAL A 209 17.62 -7.45 -13.88
C VAL A 209 16.63 -6.46 -13.30
N LEU A 210 15.61 -6.01 -14.06
CA LEU A 210 14.59 -5.10 -13.55
C LEU A 210 13.68 -5.76 -12.51
N LEU A 211 13.33 -7.03 -12.70
CA LEU A 211 12.62 -7.83 -11.70
C LEU A 211 13.52 -8.05 -10.49
N PHE A 212 14.79 -8.41 -10.66
CA PHE A 212 15.72 -8.55 -9.54
C PHE A 212 15.92 -7.23 -8.78
N ALA A 213 16.09 -6.10 -9.48
CA ALA A 213 16.23 -4.80 -8.88
C ALA A 213 14.95 -4.36 -8.15
N GLY A 214 13.79 -4.54 -8.77
CA GLY A 214 12.48 -4.18 -8.21
C GLY A 214 12.02 -5.09 -7.07
N PHE A 215 12.42 -6.36 -7.06
CA PHE A 215 12.03 -7.33 -6.03
C PHE A 215 13.07 -7.47 -4.91
N VAL A 216 14.37 -7.40 -5.21
CA VAL A 216 15.42 -7.73 -4.23
C VAL A 216 16.00 -6.49 -3.56
N LEU A 217 16.16 -5.37 -4.29
CA LEU A 217 16.75 -4.17 -3.71
C LEU A 217 15.87 -3.48 -2.65
N PRO A 218 14.55 -3.25 -2.86
CA PRO A 218 13.75 -2.59 -1.84
C PRO A 218 13.61 -3.43 -0.56
N TYR A 219 13.71 -4.77 -0.66
CA TYR A 219 13.66 -5.69 0.49
C TYR A 219 14.83 -5.53 1.47
N ARG A 220 15.98 -5.03 1.01
CA ARG A 220 17.11 -4.73 1.91
C ARG A 220 17.00 -3.34 2.56
N SER A 221 16.19 -2.44 2.02
CA SER A 221 16.14 -1.04 2.47
C SER A 221 15.09 -0.72 3.53
N ILE A 222 14.01 -1.50 3.63
CA ILE A 222 12.85 -1.14 4.48
C ILE A 222 13.06 -1.54 5.94
N CYS A 223 13.84 -2.58 6.18
CA CYS A 223 14.18 -3.11 7.50
C CYS A 223 15.69 -2.91 7.67
N GLY A 224 16.04 -1.75 8.26
CA GLY A 224 17.41 -1.32 8.47
C GLY A 224 18.16 -2.23 9.43
N GLU A 225 19.49 -2.16 9.38
CA GLU A 225 20.36 -3.04 10.16
C GLU A 225 20.12 -2.90 11.67
N GLU A 226 19.94 -1.67 12.17
CA GLU A 226 19.62 -1.41 13.58
C GLU A 226 18.33 -2.09 14.04
N GLN A 227 17.25 -2.01 13.24
CA GLN A 227 15.97 -2.64 13.59
C GLN A 227 16.06 -4.18 13.49
N ARG A 228 16.85 -4.71 12.53
CA ARG A 228 17.12 -6.16 12.43
C ARG A 228 17.85 -6.66 13.65
N THR A 229 18.94 -5.99 14.02
CA THR A 229 19.76 -6.34 15.18
C THR A 229 18.93 -6.29 16.46
N ALA A 230 18.11 -5.26 16.64
CA ALA A 230 17.19 -5.14 17.76
C ALA A 230 16.14 -6.28 17.80
N LEU A 231 15.58 -6.67 16.66
CA LEU A 231 14.59 -7.75 16.61
C LEU A 231 15.22 -9.14 16.81
N SER A 232 16.50 -9.31 16.44
CA SER A 232 17.25 -10.56 16.57
C SER A 232 18.10 -10.64 17.84
N GLU A 233 17.97 -9.69 18.77
CA GLU A 233 18.83 -9.60 19.95
C GLU A 233 18.67 -10.79 20.89
N PHE A 234 17.44 -11.31 21.00
CA PHE A 234 17.12 -12.51 21.76
C PHE A 234 16.16 -13.40 20.96
N PRO A 235 16.14 -14.73 21.23
CA PRO A 235 15.19 -15.63 20.59
C PRO A 235 13.75 -15.22 20.85
N GLN A 236 12.86 -15.48 19.90
CA GLN A 236 11.43 -15.23 20.12
C GLN A 236 10.85 -16.33 21.04
N TYR A 237 9.71 -16.05 21.69
CA TYR A 237 9.11 -16.99 22.66
C TYR A 237 9.02 -18.42 22.10
N GLY A 238 9.55 -19.39 22.85
CA GLY A 238 9.65 -20.78 22.42
C GLY A 238 10.93 -21.13 21.65
N GLY A 239 11.94 -20.25 21.65
CA GLY A 239 13.21 -20.48 20.95
C GLY A 239 13.06 -20.36 19.43
N ILE A 240 12.11 -19.55 18.96
CA ILE A 240 11.84 -19.40 17.53
C ILE A 240 12.87 -18.43 16.95
N GLU A 241 13.72 -18.96 16.09
CA GLU A 241 14.64 -18.20 15.25
C GLU A 241 14.02 -18.03 13.86
N LYS A 242 13.58 -16.82 13.54
CA LYS A 242 13.11 -16.44 12.21
C LYS A 242 13.83 -15.18 11.77
N GLU A 243 14.15 -15.10 10.49
CA GLU A 243 14.71 -13.89 9.92
C GLU A 243 13.65 -12.76 9.94
N PRO A 244 13.99 -11.56 10.47
CA PRO A 244 13.13 -10.38 10.40
C PRO A 244 12.74 -10.02 8.96
N GLY A 245 11.43 -9.89 8.72
CA GLY A 245 10.87 -9.38 7.47
C GLY A 245 10.58 -7.88 7.55
N PRO A 246 10.31 -7.20 6.42
CA PRO A 246 9.76 -5.84 6.44
C PRO A 246 8.38 -5.82 7.09
N SER A 247 8.07 -4.79 7.87
CA SER A 247 6.75 -4.62 8.48
C SER A 247 5.67 -4.30 7.44
N SER A 248 4.47 -4.87 7.60
CA SER A 248 3.27 -4.48 6.85
C SER A 248 2.73 -3.11 7.29
N LEU A 249 3.01 -2.68 8.53
CA LEU A 249 2.62 -1.39 9.09
C LEU A 249 3.49 -0.21 8.59
N GLY A 250 4.39 -0.45 7.63
CA GLY A 250 5.24 0.58 7.03
C GLY A 250 6.73 0.42 7.34
N GLU A 251 7.35 1.47 7.86
CA GLU A 251 8.78 1.54 8.19
C GLU A 251 9.12 0.58 9.34
N GLY A 252 10.16 -0.25 9.18
CA GLY A 252 10.67 -1.13 10.24
C GLY A 252 10.67 -2.62 9.87
N CYS A 253 10.99 -3.41 10.89
CA CYS A 253 11.09 -4.86 10.81
C CYS A 253 9.94 -5.52 11.57
N ALA A 254 9.49 -6.67 11.09
CA ALA A 254 8.49 -7.47 11.78
C ALA A 254 8.78 -8.98 11.67
N LEU A 255 8.26 -9.73 12.63
CA LEU A 255 8.35 -11.18 12.70
C LEU A 255 7.03 -11.73 13.23
N PHE A 256 6.52 -12.77 12.56
CA PHE A 256 5.22 -13.38 12.87
C PHE A 256 5.40 -14.88 13.17
N TYR A 257 4.75 -15.37 14.21
CA TYR A 257 4.80 -16.78 14.56
C TYR A 257 3.60 -17.23 15.40
N ASN A 258 3.37 -18.54 15.42
CA ASN A 258 2.37 -19.18 16.28
C ASN A 258 3.06 -19.85 17.45
N THR A 259 2.43 -19.80 18.61
CA THR A 259 2.82 -20.58 19.79
C THR A 259 1.59 -21.18 20.45
N SER A 260 1.73 -22.34 21.09
CA SER A 260 0.66 -22.96 21.87
C SER A 260 0.48 -22.31 23.25
N ALA A 261 1.39 -21.42 23.65
CA ALA A 261 1.31 -20.73 24.93
C ALA A 261 0.21 -19.66 24.94
N PRO A 262 -0.41 -19.41 26.11
CA PRO A 262 -1.38 -18.34 26.27
C PRO A 262 -0.69 -16.96 26.24
N PRO A 263 -1.40 -15.88 25.85
CA PRO A 263 -0.84 -14.54 25.68
C PRO A 263 -0.10 -14.00 26.91
N GLU A 264 -0.59 -14.29 28.13
CA GLU A 264 -0.01 -13.83 29.39
C GLU A 264 1.44 -14.32 29.55
N LYS A 265 1.67 -15.59 29.18
CA LYS A 265 2.99 -16.21 29.29
C LYS A 265 3.95 -15.64 28.25
N VAL A 266 3.45 -15.33 27.05
CA VAL A 266 4.24 -14.71 25.98
C VAL A 266 4.59 -13.26 26.36
N ALA A 267 3.64 -12.50 26.90
CA ALA A 267 3.85 -11.12 27.36
C ALA A 267 4.89 -11.05 28.48
N ALA A 268 4.77 -11.91 29.50
CA ALA A 268 5.73 -11.97 30.61
C ALA A 268 7.15 -12.26 30.13
N TYR A 269 7.31 -13.22 29.21
CA TYR A 269 8.60 -13.52 28.60
C TYR A 269 9.20 -12.31 27.88
N PHE A 270 8.43 -11.63 27.03
CA PHE A 270 8.96 -10.48 26.31
C PHE A 270 9.32 -9.33 27.23
N ALA A 271 8.50 -9.05 28.26
CA ALA A 271 8.82 -8.02 29.23
C ALA A 271 10.15 -8.29 29.94
N GLU A 272 10.33 -9.51 30.44
CA GLU A 272 11.58 -9.94 31.10
C GLU A 272 12.78 -9.82 30.15
N GLN A 273 12.67 -10.34 28.93
CA GLN A 273 13.77 -10.28 27.96
C GLN A 273 14.10 -8.85 27.52
N LEU A 274 13.10 -8.01 27.30
CA LEU A 274 13.31 -6.60 26.93
C LEU A 274 13.99 -5.83 28.07
N GLU A 275 13.53 -6.00 29.30
CA GLU A 275 14.15 -5.37 30.49
C GLU A 275 15.60 -5.85 30.70
N GLU A 276 15.87 -7.15 30.57
CA GLU A 276 17.22 -7.73 30.68
C GLU A 276 18.19 -7.13 29.65
N HIS A 277 17.69 -6.77 28.47
CA HIS A 277 18.46 -6.14 27.40
C HIS A 277 18.37 -4.59 27.43
N GLY A 278 17.94 -4.00 28.54
CA GLY A 278 17.97 -2.55 28.75
C GLY A 278 16.94 -1.76 27.94
N TRP A 279 15.85 -2.39 27.52
CA TRP A 279 14.68 -1.69 26.99
C TRP A 279 13.81 -1.17 28.13
N GLU A 280 13.23 0.02 27.95
CA GLU A 280 12.26 0.60 28.88
C GLU A 280 10.84 0.12 28.50
N VAL A 281 10.27 -0.77 29.32
CA VAL A 281 8.92 -1.35 29.10
C VAL A 281 7.84 -0.40 29.62
N GLU A 282 6.94 0.06 28.75
CA GLU A 282 5.84 0.99 29.12
C GLU A 282 4.53 0.26 29.44
N HIS A 283 4.22 -0.80 28.70
CA HIS A 283 2.94 -1.52 28.82
C HIS A 283 3.15 -3.02 28.80
N GLN A 284 2.41 -3.73 29.66
CA GLN A 284 2.32 -5.17 29.69
C GLN A 284 0.85 -5.58 29.57
N LEU A 285 0.57 -6.46 28.59
CA LEU A 285 -0.69 -7.10 28.25
C LEU A 285 -1.94 -6.21 28.38
N LYS A 286 -2.38 -5.64 27.27
CA LYS A 286 -3.69 -4.99 27.15
C LYS A 286 -4.56 -5.81 26.20
N ALA A 287 -5.47 -6.60 26.75
CA ALA A 287 -6.51 -7.24 25.97
C ALA A 287 -7.39 -6.15 25.34
N LYS A 288 -7.59 -6.23 24.04
CA LYS A 288 -8.51 -5.36 23.31
C LYS A 288 -9.37 -6.25 22.42
N GLY A 289 -10.67 -6.04 22.49
CA GLY A 289 -11.63 -6.59 21.54
C GLY A 289 -12.20 -7.97 21.90
N ASP A 290 -13.31 -8.26 21.22
CA ASP A 290 -14.11 -9.48 21.22
C ASP A 290 -13.62 -10.54 20.20
N GLY A 291 -12.42 -10.34 19.65
CA GLY A 291 -11.85 -11.16 18.58
C GLY A 291 -12.10 -10.63 17.16
N SER A 292 -12.74 -9.47 16.99
CA SER A 292 -12.99 -8.89 15.65
C SER A 292 -11.81 -8.11 15.03
N GLU A 293 -10.88 -7.61 15.84
CA GLU A 293 -9.67 -6.88 15.37
C GLU A 293 -8.47 -7.84 15.24
N GLN A 294 -7.87 -7.94 14.04
CA GLN A 294 -6.58 -8.61 13.86
C GLN A 294 -5.53 -7.94 14.75
N PHE A 295 -4.85 -8.73 15.59
CA PHE A 295 -3.91 -8.25 16.60
C PHE A 295 -4.46 -7.17 17.56
N GLY A 296 -5.74 -7.27 17.95
CA GLY A 296 -6.35 -6.32 18.87
C GLY A 296 -5.56 -6.16 20.19
N GLY A 297 -4.90 -7.22 20.66
CA GLY A 297 -4.15 -7.20 21.91
C GLY A 297 -2.69 -6.74 21.77
N THR A 298 -2.22 -5.90 22.70
CA THR A 298 -0.80 -5.60 22.86
C THR A 298 -0.22 -6.47 23.98
N LEU A 299 0.81 -7.26 23.69
CA LEU A 299 1.56 -8.03 24.69
C LEU A 299 2.53 -7.13 25.46
N VAL A 300 3.38 -6.39 24.74
CA VAL A 300 4.36 -5.47 25.33
C VAL A 300 4.70 -4.34 24.38
N THR A 301 4.99 -3.18 24.94
CA THR A 301 5.61 -2.06 24.23
C THR A 301 6.82 -1.60 25.01
N ALA A 302 7.97 -1.50 24.34
CA ALA A 302 9.24 -1.10 24.95
C ALA A 302 10.06 -0.17 24.05
N TYR A 303 11.02 0.54 24.65
CA TYR A 303 11.80 1.58 23.98
C TYR A 303 13.27 1.53 24.31
N ARG A 304 14.13 1.75 23.31
CA ARG A 304 15.58 1.84 23.49
C ARG A 304 16.21 2.59 22.32
N ASP A 305 17.10 3.54 22.58
CA ASP A 305 17.94 4.18 21.54
C ASP A 305 17.24 4.76 20.29
N GLY A 306 15.98 5.19 20.42
CA GLY A 306 15.25 5.72 19.26
C GLY A 306 14.52 4.65 18.47
N LEU A 307 14.43 3.44 19.01
CA LEU A 307 13.61 2.34 18.52
C LEU A 307 12.44 2.10 19.47
N ARG A 308 11.32 1.66 18.88
CA ARG A 308 10.14 1.15 19.55
C ARG A 308 9.98 -0.33 19.19
N TYR A 309 9.81 -1.15 20.22
CA TYR A 309 9.53 -2.57 20.12
C TYR A 309 8.09 -2.80 20.55
N ASP A 310 7.24 -3.29 19.65
CA ASP A 310 5.86 -3.64 19.94
C ASP A 310 5.65 -5.13 19.66
N ALA A 311 5.21 -5.89 20.68
CA ALA A 311 4.68 -7.22 20.47
C ALA A 311 3.16 -7.18 20.61
N GLY A 312 2.46 -7.49 19.52
CA GLY A 312 1.01 -7.68 19.48
C GLY A 312 0.65 -9.17 19.45
N TYR A 313 -0.60 -9.47 19.78
CA TYR A 313 -1.12 -10.83 19.68
C TYR A 313 -2.57 -10.90 19.20
N GLU A 314 -2.88 -12.06 18.64
CA GLU A 314 -4.23 -12.53 18.36
C GLU A 314 -4.40 -13.91 19.00
N SER A 315 -5.47 -14.10 19.78
CA SER A 315 -5.77 -15.43 20.33
C SER A 315 -6.31 -16.33 19.23
N LEU A 316 -5.71 -17.51 19.07
CA LEU A 316 -6.14 -18.49 18.09
C LEU A 316 -7.51 -19.10 18.44
N GLU A 317 -8.00 -18.85 19.66
CA GLU A 317 -9.31 -19.30 20.13
C GLU A 317 -10.48 -18.57 19.47
N PHE A 318 -10.23 -17.40 18.86
CA PHE A 318 -11.25 -16.64 18.13
C PHE A 318 -11.41 -17.09 16.67
N TYR A 319 -10.54 -17.99 16.18
CA TYR A 319 -10.66 -18.54 14.83
C TYR A 319 -11.76 -19.59 14.75
N ASP A 320 -12.31 -19.81 13.55
CA ASP A 320 -13.23 -20.93 13.28
C ASP A 320 -12.55 -21.97 12.35
N PRO A 321 -12.25 -23.20 12.83
CA PRO A 321 -12.50 -23.70 14.18
C PRO A 321 -11.51 -23.13 15.22
N PRO A 322 -11.94 -23.03 16.50
CA PRO A 322 -11.09 -22.48 17.56
C PRO A 322 -9.89 -23.39 17.81
N ARG A 323 -8.72 -22.78 17.99
CA ARG A 323 -7.45 -23.48 18.19
C ARG A 323 -6.75 -22.94 19.43
N PRO A 324 -6.09 -23.78 20.24
CA PRO A 324 -5.33 -23.29 21.38
C PRO A 324 -4.08 -22.54 20.90
N GLY A 325 -3.75 -21.45 21.60
CA GLY A 325 -2.49 -20.73 21.42
C GLY A 325 -2.66 -19.29 20.97
N THR A 326 -1.53 -18.70 20.58
CA THR A 326 -1.39 -17.28 20.30
C THR A 326 -0.65 -17.08 18.97
N HIS A 327 -1.21 -16.26 18.09
CA HIS A 327 -0.48 -15.70 16.97
C HIS A 327 0.20 -14.42 17.42
N VAL A 328 1.52 -14.35 17.31
CA VAL A 328 2.33 -13.24 17.80
C VAL A 328 2.89 -12.48 16.61
N ALA A 329 2.77 -11.15 16.65
CA ALA A 329 3.44 -10.24 15.75
C ALA A 329 4.38 -9.34 16.55
N VAL A 330 5.65 -9.34 16.18
CA VAL A 330 6.64 -8.47 16.79
C VAL A 330 7.09 -7.46 15.76
N HIS A 331 7.08 -6.19 16.13
CA HIS A 331 7.45 -5.06 15.30
C HIS A 331 8.55 -4.25 15.97
N VAL A 332 9.58 -3.89 15.21
CA VAL A 332 10.60 -2.92 15.62
C VAL A 332 10.70 -1.83 14.57
N PHE A 333 10.52 -0.59 15.00
CA PHE A 333 10.58 0.58 14.12
C PHE A 333 11.20 1.77 14.84
N GLU A 334 11.58 2.80 14.10
CA GLU A 334 12.07 4.04 14.72
C GLU A 334 10.99 4.64 15.63
N ASP A 335 11.34 4.88 16.89
CA ASP A 335 10.51 5.64 17.81
C ASP A 335 10.45 7.10 17.34
N ARG A 336 9.39 7.41 16.61
CA ARG A 336 9.08 8.77 16.16
C ARG A 336 8.93 9.74 17.33
N ARG A 337 8.76 9.28 18.58
CA ARG A 337 8.79 10.13 19.78
C ARG A 337 10.20 10.64 20.11
N LYS A 338 11.27 10.01 19.60
CA LYS A 338 12.67 10.47 19.76
C LYS A 338 13.17 11.33 18.60
N LYS A 339 12.54 11.29 17.42
CA LYS A 339 12.51 12.45 16.48
C LYS A 339 11.63 13.56 17.07
N LYS A 340 11.94 13.94 18.31
CA LYS A 340 11.38 15.07 19.04
C LYS A 340 11.78 16.33 18.28
N LEU A 341 10.90 16.78 17.40
CA LEU A 341 10.75 18.20 17.23
C LEU A 341 10.25 18.69 18.57
N SER A 342 11.15 19.30 19.34
CA SER A 342 10.78 19.90 20.61
C SER A 342 9.74 20.96 20.30
N CYS A 343 8.49 20.68 20.68
CA CYS A 343 7.44 21.66 20.89
C CYS A 343 8.08 22.91 21.52
N GLY A 344 8.09 24.01 20.76
CA GLY A 344 8.78 25.23 21.13
C GLY A 344 8.16 25.84 22.38
N SER A 345 8.88 26.78 23.00
CA SER A 345 8.41 27.40 24.25
C SER A 345 7.10 28.18 24.05
N GLU A 346 6.90 28.75 22.87
CA GLU A 346 5.72 29.56 22.54
C GLU A 346 4.48 28.69 22.33
N GLU A 347 4.62 27.59 21.61
CA GLU A 347 3.54 26.64 21.37
C GLU A 347 3.13 25.91 22.66
N LYS A 348 4.09 25.63 23.56
CA LYS A 348 3.79 25.14 24.92
C LYS A 348 3.00 26.14 25.73
N ALA A 349 3.40 27.41 25.69
CA ALA A 349 2.74 28.47 26.44
C ALA A 349 1.31 28.68 25.94
N ALA A 350 1.12 28.68 24.62
CA ALA A 350 -0.19 28.75 23.97
C ALA A 350 -1.08 27.55 24.33
N LEU A 351 -0.53 26.34 24.34
CA LEU A 351 -1.29 25.15 24.69
C LEU A 351 -1.68 25.12 26.19
N ALA A 352 -0.84 25.69 27.06
CA ALA A 352 -1.08 25.76 28.50
C ALA A 352 -1.90 26.98 28.96
N GLU A 353 -2.35 27.81 28.02
CA GLU A 353 -2.95 29.11 28.33
C GLU A 353 -4.29 29.00 29.07
N PHE A 354 -5.04 27.94 28.81
CA PHE A 354 -6.29 27.63 29.50
C PHE A 354 -6.46 26.11 29.69
N PRO A 355 -7.24 25.67 30.69
CA PRO A 355 -7.55 24.26 30.86
C PRO A 355 -8.19 23.66 29.61
N HIS A 356 -7.89 22.41 29.29
CA HIS A 356 -8.60 21.72 28.22
C HIS A 356 -9.95 21.18 28.72
N TYR A 357 -10.89 20.98 27.78
CA TYR A 357 -12.25 20.51 28.10
C TYR A 357 -12.22 19.29 29.05
N GLY A 358 -12.98 19.36 30.14
CA GLY A 358 -12.99 18.31 31.17
C GLY A 358 -11.88 18.44 32.23
N GLY A 359 -11.19 19.59 32.31
CA GLY A 359 -10.19 19.88 33.33
C GLY A 359 -8.91 19.04 33.18
N LYS A 360 -8.61 18.61 31.95
CA LYS A 360 -7.42 17.81 31.69
C LYS A 360 -6.20 18.71 31.65
N GLU A 361 -5.36 18.58 32.66
CA GLU A 361 -4.01 19.15 32.64
C GLU A 361 -3.15 18.45 31.59
N LEU A 362 -2.25 19.23 31.00
CA LEU A 362 -1.33 18.80 29.96
C LEU A 362 -0.48 17.60 30.40
N GLY A 363 -0.82 16.42 29.89
CA GLY A 363 0.14 15.33 29.82
C GLY A 363 1.21 15.67 28.78
N ASN A 364 2.48 15.63 29.14
CA ASN A 364 3.63 15.85 28.23
C ASN A 364 3.80 14.70 27.21
N ARG A 365 2.76 14.33 26.46
CA ARG A 365 2.80 13.26 25.45
C ARG A 365 2.71 13.84 24.04
N PRO A 366 3.84 14.02 23.32
CA PRO A 366 3.82 14.41 21.92
C PRO A 366 3.33 13.26 21.04
N LEU A 367 2.46 13.56 20.06
CA LEU A 367 1.98 12.61 19.06
C LEU A 367 2.92 12.53 17.84
N PRO A 368 3.15 11.33 17.28
CA PRO A 368 4.07 11.14 16.15
C PRO A 368 3.46 11.58 14.81
N GLY A 369 4.24 12.33 14.00
CA GLY A 369 4.02 12.41 12.54
C GLY A 369 3.52 13.73 11.95
N LYS A 370 3.52 14.86 12.68
CA LYS A 370 3.16 16.17 12.10
C LYS A 370 4.34 17.13 11.99
N THR A 371 4.11 18.22 11.25
CA THR A 371 5.07 19.25 10.81
C THR A 371 6.06 19.69 11.90
N LYS A 372 7.27 20.07 11.48
CA LYS A 372 8.29 20.62 12.37
C LYS A 372 7.68 21.74 13.23
N GLY A 373 7.81 21.63 14.56
CA GLY A 373 7.37 22.67 15.51
C GLY A 373 6.00 22.47 16.17
N ALA A 374 5.22 21.44 15.82
CA ALA A 374 3.88 21.29 16.41
C ALA A 374 3.87 20.68 17.83
N CYS A 375 3.09 21.27 18.75
CA CYS A 375 2.67 20.68 20.01
C CYS A 375 1.29 20.04 19.86
N VAL A 376 1.14 18.79 20.27
CA VAL A 376 -0.13 18.07 20.11
C VAL A 376 -0.52 17.38 21.41
N ILE A 377 -1.80 17.44 21.77
CA ILE A 377 -2.42 16.59 22.79
C ILE A 377 -3.67 15.93 22.24
N SER A 378 -3.97 14.73 22.71
CA SER A 378 -5.23 14.06 22.41
C SER A 378 -5.83 13.45 23.68
N TYR A 379 -7.14 13.57 23.83
CA TYR A 379 -7.87 13.02 24.96
C TYR A 379 -9.35 12.79 24.62
N PRO A 380 -10.00 11.79 25.25
CA PRO A 380 -11.45 11.60 25.15
C PRO A 380 -12.19 12.58 26.08
N ALA A 381 -13.14 13.33 25.53
CA ALA A 381 -14.09 14.17 26.25
C ALA A 381 -15.34 13.35 26.60
N LYS A 382 -15.27 12.65 27.73
CA LYS A 382 -16.29 11.67 28.10
C LYS A 382 -17.67 12.29 28.33
N GLY A 383 -18.69 11.71 27.70
CA GLY A 383 -20.08 12.16 27.83
C GLY A 383 -20.35 13.57 27.28
N ALA A 384 -19.42 14.15 26.52
CA ALA A 384 -19.60 15.43 25.86
C ALA A 384 -19.92 15.24 24.38
N SER A 385 -20.91 15.96 23.89
CA SER A 385 -21.17 16.04 22.46
C SER A 385 -20.09 16.88 21.77
N ARG A 386 -19.93 16.66 20.47
CA ARG A 386 -19.03 17.44 19.63
C ARG A 386 -19.28 18.93 19.77
N GLU A 387 -20.54 19.33 19.76
CA GLU A 387 -20.98 20.73 19.83
C GLU A 387 -20.60 21.38 21.16
N GLN A 388 -20.66 20.61 22.27
CA GLN A 388 -20.23 21.09 23.58
C GLN A 388 -18.73 21.34 23.62
N VAL A 389 -17.93 20.42 23.07
CA VAL A 389 -16.47 20.57 23.00
C VAL A 389 -16.09 21.72 22.07
N SER A 390 -16.75 21.84 20.90
CA SER A 390 -16.44 22.89 19.93
C SER A 390 -16.79 24.29 20.42
N ALA A 391 -17.95 24.44 21.08
CA ALA A 391 -18.36 25.70 21.69
C ALA A 391 -17.40 26.12 22.82
N TYR A 392 -16.96 25.16 23.63
CA TYR A 392 -15.97 25.43 24.68
C TYR A 392 -14.65 25.98 24.13
N TYR A 393 -14.09 25.35 23.09
CA TYR A 393 -12.83 25.81 22.52
C TYR A 393 -12.97 27.14 21.81
N GLU A 394 -14.08 27.37 21.10
CA GLU A 394 -14.38 28.66 20.50
C GLU A 394 -14.41 29.78 21.55
N GLU A 395 -15.14 29.58 22.64
CA GLU A 395 -15.24 30.52 23.76
C GLU A 395 -13.86 30.78 24.38
N LYS A 396 -13.13 29.72 24.75
CA LYS A 396 -11.83 29.86 25.41
C LYS A 396 -10.78 30.51 24.52
N LEU A 397 -10.71 30.14 23.25
CA LEU A 397 -9.77 30.75 22.32
C LEU A 397 -10.11 32.24 22.11
N ALA A 398 -11.39 32.59 21.95
CA ALA A 398 -11.82 33.98 21.79
C ALA A 398 -11.56 34.84 23.05
N GLU A 399 -11.84 34.31 24.25
CA GLU A 399 -11.55 34.97 25.54
C GLU A 399 -10.07 35.33 25.67
N HIS A 400 -9.21 34.47 25.15
CA HIS A 400 -7.76 34.66 25.12
C HIS A 400 -7.26 35.43 23.88
N GLY A 401 -8.15 36.07 23.12
CA GLY A 401 -7.76 36.94 22.01
C GLY A 401 -7.24 36.21 20.77
N TRP A 402 -7.51 34.91 20.65
CA TRP A 402 -7.28 34.19 19.40
C TRP A 402 -8.37 34.55 18.38
N LYS A 403 -7.97 34.70 17.12
CA LYS A 403 -8.93 34.85 16.02
C LYS A 403 -9.45 33.48 15.60
N VAL A 404 -10.67 33.16 16.00
CA VAL A 404 -11.30 31.84 15.80
C VAL A 404 -12.04 31.73 14.46
N GLU A 405 -11.86 30.60 13.80
CA GLU A 405 -12.61 30.14 12.62
C GLU A 405 -13.13 28.74 12.90
N GLN A 406 -14.45 28.58 12.94
CA GLN A 406 -15.09 27.30 13.23
C GLN A 406 -15.53 26.61 11.94
N SER A 407 -15.31 25.30 11.86
CA SER A 407 -15.91 24.44 10.84
C SER A 407 -16.69 23.31 11.48
N THR A 408 -17.35 22.48 10.66
CA THR A 408 -18.04 21.29 11.16
C THR A 408 -17.09 20.36 11.89
N ASP A 409 -15.82 20.26 11.45
CA ASP A 409 -14.92 19.20 11.88
C ASP A 409 -13.75 19.62 12.77
N GLU A 410 -13.59 20.92 12.93
CA GLU A 410 -12.47 21.49 13.67
C GLU A 410 -12.74 22.95 14.08
N THR A 411 -12.08 23.39 15.14
CA THR A 411 -11.96 24.80 15.51
C THR A 411 -10.53 25.24 15.23
N ARG A 412 -10.36 26.24 14.38
CA ARG A 412 -9.07 26.85 14.07
C ARG A 412 -8.98 28.21 14.74
N ALA A 413 -7.79 28.56 15.17
CA ALA A 413 -7.52 29.84 15.80
C ALA A 413 -6.11 30.31 15.42
N SER A 414 -5.92 31.63 15.35
CA SER A 414 -4.59 32.21 15.11
C SER A 414 -4.32 33.42 16.00
N ARG A 415 -3.08 33.53 16.49
CA ARG A 415 -2.59 34.64 17.31
C ARG A 415 -1.06 34.66 17.28
N ASP A 416 -0.45 35.84 17.14
CA ASP A 416 1.00 36.04 17.25
C ASP A 416 1.88 35.10 16.39
N GLY A 417 1.42 34.78 15.18
CA GLY A 417 2.16 33.87 14.30
C GLY A 417 2.04 32.39 14.69
N LEU A 418 1.14 32.03 15.60
CA LEU A 418 0.76 30.65 15.93
C LEU A 418 -0.61 30.31 15.35
N ARG A 419 -0.80 29.03 15.00
CA ARG A 419 -2.09 28.41 14.68
C ARG A 419 -2.42 27.37 15.75
N TYR A 420 -3.65 27.43 16.24
CA TYR A 420 -4.23 26.50 17.20
C TYR A 420 -5.38 25.77 16.50
N VAL A 421 -5.31 24.44 16.43
CA VAL A 421 -6.30 23.62 15.71
C VAL A 421 -6.83 22.54 16.64
N VAL A 422 -8.14 22.47 16.78
CA VAL A 422 -8.81 21.42 17.56
C VAL A 422 -9.63 20.57 16.61
N HIS A 423 -9.28 19.29 16.50
CA HIS A 423 -10.06 18.31 15.75
C HIS A 423 -10.99 17.53 16.68
N TYR A 424 -12.17 17.22 16.14
CA TYR A 424 -13.20 16.45 16.84
C TYR A 424 -13.60 15.26 16.00
N TRP A 425 -13.48 14.05 16.56
CA TRP A 425 -14.01 12.84 15.95
C TRP A 425 -14.95 12.09 16.89
N ARG A 426 -15.98 11.49 16.28
CA ARG A 426 -17.07 10.84 16.99
C ARG A 426 -16.70 9.41 17.32
N ASN A 427 -16.70 9.07 18.60
CA ASN A 427 -16.67 7.69 19.11
C ASN A 427 -18.08 7.39 19.66
N PRO A 428 -18.64 6.16 19.60
CA PRO A 428 -20.04 5.91 19.96
C PRO A 428 -20.48 6.44 21.33
N ASP A 429 -19.56 6.50 22.29
CA ASP A 429 -19.84 6.94 23.66
C ASP A 429 -19.17 8.28 24.05
N ASP A 430 -18.18 8.75 23.29
CA ASP A 430 -17.32 9.88 23.64
C ASP A 430 -16.96 10.75 22.41
N THR A 431 -16.62 12.01 22.63
CA THR A 431 -15.93 12.83 21.60
C THR A 431 -14.43 12.76 21.85
N GLU A 432 -13.66 12.23 20.91
CA GLU A 432 -12.21 12.36 21.00
C GLU A 432 -11.75 13.69 20.43
N VAL A 433 -10.83 14.31 21.16
CA VAL A 433 -10.33 15.65 20.92
C VAL A 433 -8.84 15.56 20.66
N GLU A 434 -8.36 16.21 19.59
CA GLU A 434 -6.94 16.46 19.37
C GLU A 434 -6.70 17.94 19.19
N VAL A 435 -5.83 18.49 20.03
CA VAL A 435 -5.42 19.89 19.97
C VAL A 435 -4.00 19.95 19.42
N GLN A 436 -3.77 20.80 18.43
CA GLN A 436 -2.48 21.08 17.83
C GLN A 436 -2.17 22.57 17.94
N VAL A 437 -0.93 22.93 18.27
CA VAL A 437 -0.40 24.29 18.21
C VAL A 437 0.90 24.29 17.42
N PHE A 438 1.03 25.15 16.43
CA PHE A 438 2.21 25.24 15.57
C PHE A 438 2.39 26.65 14.99
N GLU A 439 3.61 27.00 14.56
CA GLU A 439 3.87 28.25 13.86
C GLU A 439 3.06 28.35 12.56
N ALA A 440 2.46 29.52 12.33
CA ALA A 440 1.76 29.87 11.10
C ALA A 440 2.77 30.09 9.97
N GLU A 441 2.69 29.29 8.91
CA GLU A 441 3.38 29.58 7.63
C GLU A 441 2.97 30.92 7.04
#